data_AF-A0A7L1G041-F1
#
_entry.id   AF-A0A7L1G041-F1
#
_cell.length_a   1.000
_cell.length_b   1.000
_cell.length_c   1.000
_cell.angle_alpha   90.00
_cell.angle_beta   90.00
_cell.angle_gamma   90.00
#
_symmetry.space_group_name_H-M   'P 1'
#
loop_
_entity.id
_entity.type
_entity.pdbx_description
1 polymer ?
#
loop_
_entity_poly.entity_id
_entity_poly.type
_entity_poly.pdbx_seq_one_letter_code
_entity_poly.pdbx_strand_id
1 'polypeptide(L)'
;KERQLEGLLHAVESRGGARTPCLLLPAKADSRLGQHWYPLPVLLCKVFRWPDLRHCSEVKRLCCCESYGKAHPELVCCNPHHLSRLCELESPPPPYSRYPMDFLKPT
;
A
#
# COMPACT_ATOMS: atom_id res chain seq x y z
N LYS A 1 -5.65 13.43 -17.46
CA LYS A 1 -5.61 11.94 -17.45
C LYS A 1 -4.26 11.42 -17.98
N GLU A 2 -3.76 11.89 -19.12
CA GLU A 2 -2.46 11.44 -19.68
C GLU A 2 -1.28 11.60 -18.73
N ARG A 3 -1.12 12.77 -18.08
CA ARG A 3 -0.03 12.98 -17.10
C ARG A 3 0.02 11.97 -15.95
N GLN A 4 -1.14 11.44 -15.52
CA GLN A 4 -1.20 10.41 -14.48
C GLN A 4 -0.73 9.05 -15.01
N LEU A 5 -1.05 8.74 -16.28
CA LEU A 5 -0.62 7.52 -16.94
C LEU A 5 0.88 7.54 -17.21
N GLU A 6 1.42 8.67 -17.68
CA GLU A 6 2.87 8.88 -17.85
C GLU A 6 3.62 8.73 -16.52
N GLY A 7 3.08 9.32 -15.45
CA GLY A 7 3.66 9.18 -14.10
C GLY A 7 3.67 7.74 -13.61
N LEU A 8 2.61 6.97 -13.88
CA LEU A 8 2.55 5.54 -13.57
C LEU A 8 3.54 4.73 -14.42
N LEU A 9 3.60 4.98 -15.73
CA LEU A 9 4.52 4.32 -16.65
C LEU A 9 5.96 4.49 -16.18
N HIS A 10 6.36 5.73 -15.89
CA HIS A 10 7.70 6.03 -15.39
C HIS A 10 8.00 5.34 -14.06
N ALA A 11 7.02 5.27 -13.15
CA ALA A 11 7.18 4.57 -11.87
C ALA A 11 7.45 3.07 -12.08
N VAL A 12 6.69 2.42 -12.96
CA VAL A 12 6.79 0.99 -13.26
C VAL A 12 8.10 0.67 -13.99
N GLU A 13 8.45 1.43 -15.02
CA GLU A 13 9.67 1.21 -15.80
C GLU A 13 10.94 1.42 -14.96
N SER A 14 10.94 2.43 -14.09
CA SER A 14 12.06 2.68 -13.18
C SER A 14 12.16 1.69 -12.02
N ARG A 15 11.14 0.83 -11.83
CA ARG A 15 11.05 -0.16 -10.74
C ARG A 15 11.23 0.46 -9.34
N GLY A 16 10.84 1.73 -9.18
CA GLY A 16 11.02 2.50 -7.94
C GLY A 16 12.39 3.16 -7.78
N GLY A 17 13.25 3.11 -8.80
CA GLY A 17 14.52 3.84 -8.82
C GLY A 17 14.36 5.35 -9.02
N ALA A 18 13.27 5.79 -9.66
CA ALA A 18 12.94 7.20 -9.83
C ALA A 18 11.90 7.67 -8.81
N ARG A 19 12.04 8.93 -8.38
CA ARG A 19 10.98 9.60 -7.62
C ARG A 19 9.85 9.96 -8.57
N THR A 20 8.68 9.38 -8.35
CA THR A 20 7.50 9.55 -9.20
C THR A 20 6.32 10.12 -8.40
N PRO A 21 5.38 10.83 -9.04
CA PRO A 21 4.27 11.45 -8.32
C PRO A 21 3.26 10.42 -7.79
N CYS A 22 2.39 10.87 -6.88
CA CYS A 22 1.25 10.08 -6.43
C CYS A 22 0.24 9.86 -7.57
N LEU A 23 -0.18 8.61 -7.76
CA LEU A 23 -1.34 8.28 -8.59
C LEU A 23 -2.60 8.32 -7.72
N LEU A 24 -3.24 9.49 -7.62
CA LEU A 24 -4.45 9.67 -6.82
C LEU A 24 -5.68 9.18 -7.59
N LEU A 25 -6.35 8.18 -7.04
CA LEU A 25 -7.59 7.59 -7.58
C LEU A 25 -8.69 7.55 -6.50
N PRO A 26 -9.96 7.44 -6.87
CA PRO A 26 -11.06 7.34 -5.90
C PRO A 26 -10.87 6.19 -4.90
N ALA A 27 -10.97 6.48 -3.61
CA ALA A 27 -10.68 5.52 -2.54
C ALA A 27 -11.66 4.34 -2.49
N LYS A 28 -12.92 4.56 -2.92
CA LYS A 28 -14.00 3.55 -2.92
C LYS A 28 -14.20 2.87 -4.28
N ALA A 29 -13.24 3.02 -5.20
CA ALA A 29 -13.28 2.30 -6.46
C ALA A 29 -12.62 0.93 -6.27
N ASP A 30 -13.41 -0.13 -6.43
CA ASP A 30 -12.92 -1.49 -6.54
C ASP A 30 -12.90 -1.90 -8.02
N SER A 31 -11.96 -2.77 -8.37
CA SER A 31 -11.82 -3.29 -9.73
C SER A 31 -11.72 -4.79 -9.72
N ARG A 32 -12.25 -5.41 -10.78
CA ARG A 32 -12.32 -6.86 -10.91
C ARG A 32 -11.14 -7.39 -11.70
N LEU A 33 -10.45 -8.40 -11.17
CA LEU A 33 -9.45 -9.19 -11.88
C LEU A 33 -9.87 -10.66 -11.81
N GLY A 34 -10.30 -11.20 -12.95
CA GLY A 34 -10.95 -12.52 -13.00
C GLY A 34 -12.28 -12.51 -12.23
N GLN A 35 -12.40 -13.40 -11.25
CA GLN A 35 -13.60 -13.53 -10.39
C GLN A 35 -13.49 -12.76 -9.06
N HIS A 36 -12.36 -12.08 -8.81
CA HIS A 36 -12.10 -11.42 -7.52
C HIS A 36 -12.14 -9.89 -7.66
N TRP A 37 -12.66 -9.25 -6.62
CA TRP A 37 -12.63 -7.79 -6.45
C TRP A 37 -11.44 -7.38 -5.61
N TYR A 38 -10.75 -6.34 -6.04
CA TYR A 38 -9.60 -5.80 -5.34
C TYR A 38 -9.72 -4.28 -5.19
N PRO A 39 -9.35 -3.73 -4.03
CA PRO A 39 -9.07 -2.31 -3.90
C PRO A 39 -7.98 -1.90 -4.88
N LEU A 40 -8.12 -0.73 -5.52
CA LEU A 40 -7.18 -0.25 -6.53
C LEU A 40 -5.69 -0.29 -6.11
N PRO A 41 -5.29 0.11 -4.88
CA PRO A 41 -3.89 0.01 -4.46
C PRO A 41 -3.35 -1.43 -4.48
N VAL A 42 -4.17 -2.39 -4.05
CA VAL A 42 -3.80 -3.81 -4.02
C VAL A 42 -3.71 -4.36 -5.44
N LEU A 43 -4.68 -4.04 -6.29
CA LEU A 43 -4.69 -4.47 -7.68
C LEU A 43 -3.44 -3.99 -8.43
N LEU A 44 -3.10 -2.70 -8.32
CA LEU A 44 -1.94 -2.12 -9.00
C LEU A 44 -0.62 -2.68 -8.46
N CYS A 45 -0.49 -2.90 -7.15
CA CYS A 45 0.67 -3.62 -6.60
C CYS A 45 0.76 -5.06 -7.11
N LYS A 46 -0.36 -5.76 -7.24
CA LYS A 46 -0.41 -7.15 -7.72
C LYS A 46 0.03 -7.26 -9.19
N VAL A 47 -0.43 -6.34 -10.04
CA VAL A 47 -0.10 -6.33 -11.47
C VAL A 47 1.37 -5.96 -11.72
N PHE A 48 1.89 -4.95 -11.02
CA PHE A 48 3.20 -4.38 -11.36
C PHE A 48 4.37 -4.84 -10.47
N ARG A 49 4.11 -5.49 -9.32
CA ARG A 49 5.17 -5.81 -8.35
C ARG A 49 5.06 -7.21 -7.76
N TRP A 50 3.95 -7.54 -7.11
CA TRP A 50 3.81 -8.73 -6.26
C TRP A 50 2.59 -9.56 -6.70
N PRO A 51 2.74 -10.46 -7.69
CA PRO A 51 1.61 -11.21 -8.26
C PRO A 51 0.91 -12.10 -7.22
N ASP A 52 1.59 -12.46 -6.14
CA ASP A 52 1.10 -13.28 -5.04
C ASP A 52 0.39 -12.49 -3.92
N LEU A 53 0.39 -11.15 -3.96
CA LEU A 53 -0.29 -10.29 -2.98
C LEU A 53 -1.79 -10.60 -2.90
N ARG A 54 -2.32 -10.77 -1.68
CA ARG A 54 -3.72 -11.18 -1.43
C ARG A 54 -4.54 -10.11 -0.72
N HIS A 55 -3.96 -9.45 0.28
CA HIS A 55 -4.68 -8.56 1.19
C HIS A 55 -4.02 -7.19 1.31
N CYS A 56 -4.81 -6.16 1.64
CA CYS A 56 -4.30 -4.81 1.87
C CYS A 56 -3.41 -4.71 3.12
N SER A 57 -3.59 -5.61 4.10
CA SER A 57 -2.78 -5.69 5.31
C SER A 57 -1.33 -6.10 5.05
N GLU A 58 -1.04 -6.70 3.89
CA GLU A 58 0.32 -7.09 3.51
C GLU A 58 1.16 -5.91 3.02
N VAL A 59 0.60 -4.71 2.87
CA VAL A 59 1.32 -3.53 2.39
C VAL A 59 1.15 -2.32 3.30
N LYS A 60 2.21 -1.53 3.43
CA LYS A 60 2.19 -0.21 4.09
C LYS A 60 2.66 0.89 3.16
N ARG A 61 2.15 2.10 3.37
CA ARG A 61 2.58 3.27 2.61
C ARG A 61 3.98 3.73 3.06
N LEU A 62 4.81 4.10 2.09
CA LEU A 62 6.14 4.66 2.34
C LEU A 62 6.04 6.14 2.67
N CYS A 63 6.98 6.64 3.49
CA CYS A 63 7.06 8.06 3.88
C CYS A 63 7.38 9.01 2.72
N CYS A 64 7.98 8.51 1.63
CA CYS A 64 8.23 9.29 0.42
C CYS A 64 6.94 9.60 -0.38
N CYS A 65 5.82 8.94 -0.05
CA CYS A 65 4.54 9.20 -0.65
C CYS A 65 3.95 10.52 -0.11
N GLU A 66 3.54 11.43 -0.99
CA GLU A 66 2.93 12.71 -0.59
C GLU A 66 1.62 12.55 0.18
N SER A 67 0.95 11.40 0.06
CA SER A 67 -0.27 11.04 0.80
C SER A 67 0.03 10.31 2.11
N TYR A 68 1.30 10.08 2.47
CA TYR A 68 1.64 9.44 3.73
C TYR A 68 1.19 10.30 4.91
N GLY A 69 0.50 9.68 5.87
CA GLY A 69 -0.04 10.38 7.05
C GLY A 69 -1.19 11.36 6.76
N LYS A 70 -1.61 11.52 5.50
CA LYS A 70 -2.74 12.39 5.13
C LYS A 70 -4.00 11.55 4.97
N ALA A 71 -5.05 11.92 5.72
CA ALA A 71 -6.38 11.36 5.51
C ALA A 71 -7.06 12.13 4.37
N HIS A 72 -7.16 11.49 3.21
CA HIS A 72 -7.98 11.98 2.10
C HIS A 72 -9.16 11.02 1.92
N PRO A 73 -10.37 11.36 2.39
CA PRO A 73 -11.50 10.43 2.42
C PRO A 73 -11.95 10.00 1.02
N GLU A 74 -11.67 10.82 0.00
CA GLU A 74 -12.12 10.58 -1.38
C GLU A 74 -11.03 9.99 -2.29
N LEU A 75 -9.76 10.25 -2.01
CA LEU A 75 -8.64 9.91 -2.90
C LEU A 75 -7.57 9.10 -2.17
N VAL A 76 -7.06 8.08 -2.84
CA VAL A 76 -5.97 7.25 -2.35
C VAL A 76 -4.85 7.18 -3.37
N CYS A 77 -3.60 7.21 -2.90
CA CYS A 77 -2.45 6.95 -3.76
C CYS A 77 -2.38 5.47 -4.10
N CYS A 78 -2.39 5.16 -5.40
CA CYS A 78 -2.29 3.81 -5.94
C CYS A 78 -0.98 3.55 -6.70
N ASN A 79 0.00 4.45 -6.61
CA ASN A 79 1.32 4.19 -7.21
C ASN A 79 1.94 2.98 -6.49
N PRO A 80 2.21 1.87 -7.18
CA PRO A 80 2.67 0.63 -6.55
C PRO A 80 4.03 0.80 -5.88
N HIS A 81 4.86 1.75 -6.31
CA HIS A 81 6.18 2.05 -5.72
C HIS A 81 6.13 2.99 -4.51
N HIS A 82 4.95 3.47 -4.13
CA HIS A 82 4.71 4.19 -2.86
C HIS A 82 4.25 3.28 -1.72
N LEU A 83 4.19 1.97 -1.96
CA LEU A 83 3.85 0.95 -0.99
C LEU A 83 5.04 0.03 -0.77
N SER A 84 5.18 -0.52 0.43
CA SER A 84 6.15 -1.59 0.74
C SER A 84 5.38 -2.80 1.25
N ARG A 85 5.81 -3.99 0.85
CA ARG A 85 5.28 -5.22 1.40
C ARG A 85 5.80 -5.38 2.82
N LEU A 86 4.94 -5.78 3.73
CA LEU A 86 5.32 -6.17 5.07
C LEU A 86 5.98 -7.54 5.01
N CYS A 87 7.07 -7.72 5.74
CA CYS A 87 7.63 -9.04 5.96
C CYS A 87 6.67 -9.83 6.86
N GLU A 88 6.41 -11.08 6.52
CA GLU A 88 5.79 -12.00 7.46
C GLU A 88 6.76 -12.18 8.64
N LEU A 89 6.23 -12.14 9.86
CA LEU A 89 7.02 -12.45 11.04
C LEU A 89 7.32 -13.95 11.02
N GLU A 90 8.58 -14.30 10.81
CA GLU A 90 9.05 -15.69 10.79
C GLU A 90 8.89 -16.40 12.15
N SER A 91 8.68 -15.62 13.22
CA SER A 91 8.51 -16.12 14.58
C SER A 91 7.21 -15.57 15.18
N PRO A 92 6.53 -16.36 16.04
CA PRO A 92 5.36 -15.87 16.77
C PRO A 92 5.77 -14.63 17.57
N PRO A 93 4.84 -13.67 17.77
CA PRO A 93 5.14 -12.50 18.58
C PRO A 93 5.62 -12.95 19.96
N PRO A 94 6.61 -12.26 20.55
CA PRO A 94 7.22 -12.69 21.80
C PRO A 94 6.16 -12.80 22.91
N PRO A 95 6.38 -13.62 23.96
CA PRO A 95 5.36 -13.92 24.97
C PRO A 95 4.73 -12.67 25.62
N TYR A 96 5.49 -11.59 25.76
CA TYR A 96 5.02 -10.33 26.34
C TYR A 96 4.03 -9.58 25.44
N SER A 97 3.97 -9.85 24.13
CA SER A 97 2.94 -9.28 23.24
C SER A 97 1.53 -9.78 23.52
N ARG A 98 1.37 -10.80 24.37
CA ARG A 98 0.08 -11.34 24.82
C ARG A 98 -0.46 -10.66 26.07
N TYR A 99 0.37 -9.89 26.78
CA TYR A 99 -0.06 -9.19 27.98
C TYR A 99 -0.65 -7.81 27.59
N PRO A 100 -1.87 -7.47 28.04
CA PRO A 100 -2.44 -6.16 27.82
C PRO A 100 -1.51 -5.08 28.40
N MET A 101 -1.05 -4.16 27.56
CA MET A 101 -0.18 -3.05 27.97
C MET A 101 -0.90 -2.07 28.91
N ASP A 102 -2.22 -2.22 29.09
CA ASP A 102 -3.06 -1.40 29.95
C ASP A 102 -2.63 -1.46 31.43
N PHE A 103 -1.96 -2.54 31.86
CA PHE A 103 -1.44 -2.69 33.23
C PHE A 103 -0.12 -1.96 33.50
N LEU A 104 0.52 -1.40 32.47
CA LEU A 104 1.83 -0.75 32.58
C LEU A 104 1.75 0.79 32.63
N LYS A 105 0.55 1.38 32.75
CA LYS A 105 0.43 2.82 32.96
C LYS A 105 0.88 3.19 34.38
N PRO A 106 1.90 4.03 34.56
CA PRO A 106 2.27 4.55 35.88
C PRO A 106 1.13 5.39 36.44
N THR A 107 0.78 5.16 37.72
CA THR A 107 -0.07 6.04 38.53
C THR A 107 0.57 7.40 38.76
#